data_AF-A0A937VKN9-F1
#
_entry.id   AF-A0A937VKN9-F1
#
_cell.length_a   1.000
_cell.length_b   1.000
_cell.length_c   1.000
_cell.angle_alpha   90.00
_cell.angle_beta   90.00
_cell.angle_gamma   90.00
#
_symmetry.space_group_name_H-M   'P 1'
#
loop_
_entity.id
_entity.type
_entity.pdbx_description
1 polymer ?
#
loop_
_entity_poly.entity_id
_entity_poly.type
_entity_poly.pdbx_seq_one_letter_code
_entity_poly.pdbx_strand_id
1 'polypeptide(L)'
;MSIRDLDERYVIHSWSTQARVSPLPVAGGEGCWFWDHEGRRYLDFASQVVNASLGHQHPRVVAAIQRQAGTLCGLAPSLASEPRAQLARLLAEVTPGDLTMSFFTNGGAEATENAVKLARWYTGRQKIVARYRSYHGATAGAVSVTGDPRRWAAEPGIPGIVRLLDPYVYRCPAGH
;
A
#
# COMPACT_ATOMS: atom_id res chain seq x y z
N MET A 1 -1.18 -30.62 -12.15
CA MET A 1 -0.34 -29.44 -11.86
C MET A 1 -0.63 -29.01 -10.44
N SER A 2 0.41 -28.78 -9.65
CA SER A 2 0.32 -28.25 -8.29
C SER A 2 -0.09 -26.76 -8.31
N ILE A 3 -0.48 -26.20 -7.16
CA ILE A 3 -0.73 -24.75 -7.02
C ILE A 3 0.52 -23.95 -7.41
N ARG A 4 1.71 -24.42 -6.99
CA ARG A 4 2.99 -23.79 -7.33
C ARG A 4 3.24 -23.82 -8.85
N ASP A 5 2.97 -24.96 -9.51
CA ASP A 5 3.21 -25.08 -10.97
C ASP A 5 2.33 -24.11 -11.76
N LEU A 6 1.09 -23.91 -11.32
CA LEU A 6 0.17 -22.95 -11.94
C LEU A 6 0.65 -21.52 -11.72
N ASP A 7 1.04 -21.18 -10.51
CA ASP A 7 1.51 -19.85 -10.16
C ASP A 7 2.80 -19.48 -10.93
N GLU A 8 3.81 -20.34 -10.92
CA GLU A 8 5.08 -20.12 -11.64
C GLU A 8 4.89 -19.98 -13.15
N ARG A 9 3.86 -20.62 -13.72
CA ARG A 9 3.58 -20.56 -15.16
C ARG A 9 2.75 -19.35 -15.56
N TYR A 10 1.83 -18.90 -14.71
CA TYR A 10 0.77 -17.96 -15.11
C TYR A 10 0.74 -16.64 -14.32
N VAL A 11 1.59 -16.47 -13.31
CA VAL A 11 1.60 -15.26 -12.45
C VAL A 11 2.94 -14.53 -12.56
N ILE A 12 2.86 -13.21 -12.75
CA ILE A 12 4.01 -12.31 -12.61
C ILE A 12 4.01 -11.74 -11.19
N HIS A 13 5.07 -12.01 -10.43
CA HIS A 13 5.18 -11.54 -9.04
C HIS A 13 5.79 -10.15 -8.96
N SER A 14 5.13 -9.25 -8.24
CA SER A 14 5.71 -7.94 -7.94
C SER A 14 7.01 -8.08 -7.13
N TRP A 15 7.96 -7.16 -7.35
CA TRP A 15 9.21 -7.06 -6.60
C TRP A 15 10.08 -8.32 -6.60
N SER A 16 9.94 -9.18 -7.59
CA SER A 16 10.64 -10.46 -7.68
C SER A 16 11.34 -10.63 -9.02
N THR A 17 12.49 -11.29 -9.01
CA THR A 17 13.10 -11.80 -10.25
C THR A 17 12.30 -13.01 -10.70
N GLN A 18 11.59 -12.91 -11.83
CA GLN A 18 10.62 -13.93 -12.25
C GLN A 18 11.25 -15.32 -12.41
N ALA A 19 12.48 -15.42 -12.91
CA ALA A 19 13.19 -16.70 -13.04
C ALA A 19 13.61 -17.35 -11.70
N ARG A 20 13.39 -16.67 -10.56
CA ARG A 20 13.79 -17.12 -9.21
C ARG A 20 12.63 -17.17 -8.23
N VAL A 21 11.40 -16.96 -8.68
CA VAL A 21 10.23 -17.09 -7.80
C VAL A 21 10.08 -18.55 -7.39
N SER A 22 9.78 -18.77 -6.11
CA SER A 22 9.40 -20.08 -5.58
C SER A 22 8.30 -19.85 -4.55
N PRO A 23 7.05 -19.68 -5.00
CA PRO A 23 5.95 -19.26 -4.14
C PRO A 23 5.59 -20.39 -3.15
N LEU A 24 5.27 -19.99 -1.92
CA LEU A 24 4.71 -20.87 -0.90
C LEU A 24 3.18 -20.94 -1.08
N PRO A 25 2.60 -22.11 -1.39
CA PRO A 25 1.15 -22.25 -1.44
C PRO A 25 0.55 -22.15 -0.03
N VAL A 26 -0.05 -21.00 0.29
CA VAL A 26 -0.70 -20.76 1.59
C VAL A 26 -2.12 -21.30 1.58
N ALA A 27 -2.46 -22.12 2.57
CA ALA A 27 -3.78 -22.73 2.72
C ALA A 27 -4.73 -21.89 3.58
N GLY A 28 -4.20 -21.13 4.54
CA GLY A 28 -5.02 -20.30 5.43
C GLY A 28 -4.19 -19.56 6.47
N GLY A 29 -4.87 -18.77 7.30
CA GLY A 29 -4.26 -18.04 8.39
C GLY A 29 -5.27 -17.57 9.42
N GLU A 30 -4.80 -17.35 10.64
CA GLU A 30 -5.57 -16.85 11.78
C GLU A 30 -4.66 -16.06 12.71
N GLY A 31 -5.07 -14.84 13.08
CA GLY A 31 -4.29 -13.98 13.98
C GLY A 31 -2.91 -13.67 13.38
N CYS A 32 -1.84 -13.90 14.13
CA CYS A 32 -0.47 -13.69 13.66
C CYS A 32 0.13 -14.91 12.93
N TRP A 33 -0.65 -15.96 12.65
CA TRP A 33 -0.16 -17.18 12.01
C TRP A 33 -0.79 -17.41 10.64
N PHE A 34 -0.03 -18.05 9.76
CA PHE A 34 -0.54 -18.68 8.54
C PHE A 34 0.07 -20.07 8.36
N TRP A 35 -0.50 -20.88 7.46
CA TRP A 35 -0.02 -22.24 7.21
C TRP A 35 -0.14 -22.62 5.74
N ASP A 36 0.70 -23.56 5.31
CA ASP A 36 0.65 -24.15 3.98
C ASP A 36 -0.31 -25.35 3.91
N HIS A 37 -0.43 -25.95 2.73
CA HIS A 37 -1.26 -27.13 2.51
C HIS A 37 -0.72 -28.42 3.15
N GLU A 38 0.51 -28.41 3.67
CA GLU A 38 1.11 -29.52 4.42
C GLU A 38 0.88 -29.36 5.94
N GLY A 39 0.25 -28.26 6.37
CA GLY A 39 -0.05 -27.96 7.76
C GLY A 39 1.11 -27.30 8.52
N ARG A 40 2.21 -26.94 7.84
CA ARG A 40 3.31 -26.22 8.47
C ARG A 40 2.88 -24.80 8.80
N ARG A 41 3.07 -24.39 10.05
CA ARG A 41 2.69 -23.08 10.57
C ARG A 41 3.85 -22.09 10.55
N TYR A 42 3.52 -20.85 10.22
CA TYR A 42 4.45 -19.72 10.11
C TYR A 42 3.94 -18.56 10.95
N LEU A 43 4.80 -18.01 11.80
CA LEU A 43 4.54 -16.79 12.55
C LEU A 43 4.87 -15.58 11.65
N ASP A 44 3.89 -14.72 11.42
CA ASP A 44 4.01 -13.57 10.53
C ASP A 44 4.59 -12.36 11.26
N PHE A 45 5.93 -12.28 11.30
CA PHE A 45 6.63 -11.11 11.82
C PHE A 45 6.61 -9.89 10.89
N ALA A 46 6.19 -10.07 9.62
CA ALA A 46 6.17 -9.01 8.62
C ALA A 46 4.82 -8.30 8.55
N SER A 47 3.76 -8.88 9.15
CA SER A 47 2.38 -8.46 8.94
C SER A 47 2.08 -8.38 7.44
N GLN A 48 2.50 -9.42 6.71
CA GLN A 48 2.62 -9.45 5.25
C GLN A 48 3.58 -8.38 4.73
N VAL A 49 3.06 -7.32 4.14
CA VAL A 49 3.83 -6.13 3.74
C VAL A 49 3.32 -4.96 4.59
N VAL A 50 3.45 -5.13 5.91
CA VAL A 50 3.10 -4.13 6.93
C VAL A 50 1.63 -3.65 6.81
N ASN A 51 0.70 -4.58 6.59
CA ASN A 51 -0.71 -4.24 6.36
C ASN A 51 -1.72 -5.06 7.18
N ALA A 52 -1.35 -6.24 7.65
CA ALA A 52 -2.25 -7.13 8.39
C ALA A 52 -2.29 -6.81 9.89
N SER A 53 -2.57 -5.55 10.26
CA SER A 53 -2.51 -5.09 11.67
C SER A 53 -3.52 -5.77 12.61
N LEU A 54 -4.63 -6.28 12.06
CA LEU A 54 -5.64 -7.05 12.80
C LEU A 54 -5.40 -8.57 12.77
N GLY A 55 -4.31 -9.01 12.12
CA GLY A 55 -4.04 -10.41 11.83
C GLY A 55 -4.87 -10.98 10.68
N HIS A 56 -4.57 -12.23 10.34
CA HIS A 56 -5.24 -13.02 9.30
C HIS A 56 -6.67 -13.39 9.71
N GLN A 57 -7.60 -13.35 8.74
CA GLN A 57 -8.99 -13.83 8.86
C GLN A 57 -9.78 -13.34 10.09
N HIS A 58 -9.61 -12.07 10.47
CA HIS A 58 -10.31 -11.53 11.63
C HIS A 58 -11.85 -11.63 11.46
N PRO A 59 -12.57 -12.36 12.34
CA PRO A 59 -13.96 -12.78 12.11
C PRO A 59 -14.94 -11.61 11.95
N ARG A 60 -14.74 -10.52 12.71
CA ARG A 60 -15.57 -9.30 12.58
C ARG A 60 -15.42 -8.62 11.21
N VAL A 61 -14.23 -8.67 10.60
CA VAL A 61 -13.96 -8.07 9.29
C VAL A 61 -14.59 -8.92 8.20
N VAL A 62 -14.39 -10.23 8.24
CA VAL A 62 -15.00 -11.19 7.29
C VAL A 62 -16.52 -11.04 7.29
N ALA A 63 -17.14 -11.04 8.47
CA ALA A 63 -18.59 -10.89 8.59
C ALA A 63 -19.08 -9.53 8.06
N ALA A 64 -18.32 -8.45 8.24
CA ALA A 64 -18.67 -7.13 7.72
C ALA A 64 -18.61 -7.08 6.19
N ILE A 65 -17.58 -7.67 5.58
CA ILE A 65 -17.44 -7.79 4.12
C ILE A 65 -18.61 -8.60 3.55
N GLN A 66 -18.94 -9.76 4.14
CA GLN A 66 -20.04 -10.60 3.69
C GLN A 66 -21.40 -9.88 3.73
N ARG A 67 -21.69 -9.17 4.83
CA ARG A 67 -22.93 -8.39 4.96
C ARG A 67 -23.01 -7.28 3.91
N GLN A 68 -21.93 -6.53 3.71
CA GLN A 68 -21.92 -5.46 2.71
C GLN A 68 -22.04 -6.02 1.29
N ALA A 69 -21.37 -7.14 0.98
CA ALA A 69 -21.47 -7.79 -0.33
C ALA A 69 -22.89 -8.32 -0.62
N GLY A 70 -23.61 -8.80 0.40
CA GLY A 70 -25.03 -9.15 0.29
C GLY A 70 -25.96 -7.96 0.06
N THR A 71 -25.47 -6.73 0.26
CA THR A 71 -26.23 -5.48 0.04
C THR A 71 -25.82 -4.81 -1.27
N LEU A 72 -24.55 -4.44 -1.42
CA LEU A 72 -23.99 -3.76 -2.59
C LEU A 72 -22.45 -3.82 -2.58
N CYS A 73 -21.84 -4.36 -3.63
CA CYS A 73 -20.39 -4.48 -3.76
C CYS A 73 -19.69 -3.24 -4.33
N GLY A 74 -20.39 -2.41 -5.11
CA GLY A 74 -19.78 -1.29 -5.82
C GLY A 74 -20.78 -0.19 -6.13
N LEU A 75 -20.28 1.04 -6.15
CA LEU A 75 -21.07 2.24 -6.41
C LEU A 75 -20.21 3.27 -7.14
N ALA A 76 -20.81 4.05 -8.03
CA ALA A 76 -20.11 5.13 -8.71
C ALA A 76 -19.55 6.17 -7.71
N PRO A 77 -18.36 6.75 -7.95
CA PRO A 77 -17.73 7.66 -6.99
C PRO A 77 -18.57 8.89 -6.60
N SER A 78 -19.37 9.42 -7.53
CA SER A 78 -20.22 10.60 -7.31
C SER A 78 -21.42 10.35 -6.39
N LEU A 79 -21.81 9.09 -6.19
CA LEU A 79 -22.96 8.71 -5.36
C LEU A 79 -22.52 8.42 -3.94
N ALA A 80 -23.37 8.72 -2.94
CA ALA A 80 -23.08 8.46 -1.54
C ALA A 80 -23.33 7.00 -1.15
N SER A 81 -22.52 6.46 -0.24
CA SER A 81 -22.76 5.17 0.42
C SER A 81 -22.55 5.30 1.92
N GLU A 82 -23.36 4.59 2.70
CA GLU A 82 -23.28 4.57 4.16
C GLU A 82 -21.88 4.14 4.67
N PRO A 83 -21.26 3.05 4.17
CA PRO A 83 -19.93 2.64 4.65
C PRO A 83 -18.86 3.70 4.40
N ARG A 84 -18.91 4.38 3.25
CA ARG A 84 -17.95 5.44 2.91
C ARG A 84 -18.12 6.67 3.80
N ALA A 85 -19.36 7.07 4.08
CA ALA A 85 -19.65 8.20 4.97
C ALA A 85 -19.26 7.92 6.42
N GLN A 86 -19.58 6.72 6.93
CA GLN A 86 -19.21 6.30 8.28
C GLN A 86 -17.69 6.19 8.45
N LEU A 87 -16.98 5.64 7.46
CA LEU A 87 -15.52 5.58 7.49
C LEU A 87 -14.90 6.97 7.48
N ALA A 88 -15.40 7.90 6.66
CA ALA A 88 -14.91 9.28 6.63
C ALA A 88 -15.07 9.99 7.99
N ARG A 89 -16.22 9.80 8.67
CA ARG A 89 -16.43 10.32 10.04
C ARG A 89 -15.43 9.73 11.03
N LEU A 90 -15.26 8.41 11.03
CA LEU A 90 -14.34 7.72 11.95
C LEU A 90 -12.89 8.15 11.71
N LEU A 91 -12.49 8.38 10.45
CA LEU A 91 -11.16 8.91 10.14
C LEU A 91 -10.96 10.31 10.72
N ALA A 92 -11.94 11.20 10.55
CA ALA A 92 -11.89 12.56 11.08
C ALA A 92 -11.77 12.62 12.62
N GLU A 93 -12.21 11.58 13.33
CA GLU A 93 -12.10 11.49 14.80
C GLU A 93 -10.70 11.12 15.29
N VAL A 94 -9.87 10.48 14.44
CA VAL A 94 -8.56 9.96 14.83
C VAL A 94 -7.39 10.68 14.15
N THR A 95 -7.65 11.43 13.09
CA THR A 95 -6.65 12.26 12.41
C THR A 95 -6.30 13.51 13.23
N PRO A 96 -5.04 13.98 13.19
CA PRO A 96 -4.61 15.13 13.99
C PRO A 96 -5.19 16.46 13.48
N GLY A 97 -5.33 17.42 14.38
CA GLY A 97 -5.69 18.80 14.05
C GLY A 97 -7.10 18.94 13.49
N ASP A 98 -7.21 19.59 12.33
CA ASP A 98 -8.46 19.91 11.63
C ASP A 98 -8.69 19.05 10.37
N LEU A 99 -7.95 17.93 10.24
CA LEU A 99 -8.05 17.01 9.12
C LEU A 99 -9.37 16.22 9.16
N THR A 100 -10.42 16.77 8.55
CA THR A 100 -11.78 16.20 8.59
C THR A 100 -12.28 15.63 7.27
N MET A 101 -11.55 15.84 6.17
CA MET A 101 -11.96 15.45 4.82
C MET A 101 -11.08 14.31 4.28
N SER A 102 -11.72 13.29 3.70
CA SER A 102 -11.05 12.11 3.15
C SER A 102 -11.33 11.93 1.66
N PHE A 103 -10.29 11.60 0.90
CA PHE A 103 -10.40 11.11 -0.48
C PHE A 103 -9.94 9.65 -0.51
N PHE A 104 -10.84 8.74 -0.88
CA PHE A 104 -10.56 7.30 -0.86
C PHE A 104 -9.91 6.82 -2.16
N THR A 105 -8.89 5.97 -2.02
CA THR A 105 -8.20 5.30 -3.12
C THR A 105 -8.11 3.80 -2.85
N ASN A 106 -7.71 3.02 -3.85
CA ASN A 106 -7.56 1.57 -3.69
C ASN A 106 -6.22 1.18 -3.04
N GLY A 107 -5.26 2.10 -3.01
CA GLY A 107 -3.96 1.85 -2.39
C GLY A 107 -3.12 3.11 -2.19
N GLY A 108 -1.99 2.92 -1.51
CA GLY A 108 -1.09 4.01 -1.12
C GLY A 108 -0.44 4.74 -2.29
N ALA A 109 -0.17 4.05 -3.40
CA ALA A 109 0.40 4.70 -4.60
C ALA A 109 -0.57 5.72 -5.21
N GLU A 110 -1.85 5.37 -5.36
CA GLU A 110 -2.90 6.30 -5.81
C GLU A 110 -3.12 7.44 -4.81
N ALA A 111 -3.01 7.17 -3.50
CA ALA A 111 -3.07 8.21 -2.48
C ALA A 111 -1.94 9.23 -2.66
N THR A 112 -0.70 8.76 -2.89
CA THR A 112 0.45 9.62 -3.20
C THR A 112 0.20 10.47 -4.44
N GLU A 113 -0.32 9.89 -5.52
CA GLU A 113 -0.59 10.66 -6.75
C GLU A 113 -1.63 11.76 -6.53
N ASN A 114 -2.71 11.46 -5.81
CA ASN A 114 -3.74 12.45 -5.49
C ASN A 114 -3.21 13.52 -4.53
N ALA A 115 -2.37 13.17 -3.55
CA ALA A 115 -1.73 14.14 -2.67
C ALA A 115 -0.82 15.11 -3.43
N VAL A 116 -0.02 14.62 -4.39
CA VAL A 116 0.83 15.47 -5.24
C VAL A 116 -0.02 16.43 -6.08
N LYS A 117 -1.10 15.94 -6.70
CA LYS A 117 -2.02 16.79 -7.48
C LYS A 117 -2.67 17.86 -6.60
N LEU A 118 -3.21 17.46 -5.45
CA LEU A 118 -3.88 18.37 -4.53
C LEU A 118 -2.95 19.46 -4.01
N ALA A 119 -1.72 19.10 -3.62
CA ALA A 119 -0.71 20.06 -3.17
C ALA A 119 -0.38 21.08 -4.27
N ARG A 120 -0.22 20.62 -5.53
CA ARG A 120 0.05 21.49 -6.68
C ARG A 120 -1.14 22.39 -7.01
N TRP A 121 -2.36 21.84 -7.00
CA TRP A 121 -3.58 22.61 -7.25
C TRP A 121 -3.81 23.69 -6.21
N TYR A 122 -3.65 23.36 -4.93
CA TYR A 122 -3.88 24.29 -3.84
C TYR A 122 -2.82 25.39 -3.79
N THR A 123 -1.54 25.04 -3.94
CA THR A 123 -0.43 26.00 -3.75
C THR A 123 0.02 26.70 -5.03
N GLY A 124 -0.30 26.17 -6.21
CA GLY A 124 0.28 26.58 -7.49
C GLY A 124 1.77 26.22 -7.66
N ARG A 125 2.42 25.62 -6.65
CA ARG A 125 3.86 25.31 -6.65
C ARG A 125 4.12 23.94 -7.25
N GLN A 126 5.12 23.84 -8.12
CA GLN A 126 5.41 22.61 -8.89
C GLN A 126 6.29 21.60 -8.15
N LYS A 127 7.18 22.08 -7.27
CA LYS A 127 8.19 21.24 -6.65
C LYS A 127 7.59 20.42 -5.50
N ILE A 128 7.86 19.12 -5.50
CA ILE A 128 7.56 18.20 -4.40
C ILE A 128 8.89 17.74 -3.81
N VAL A 129 9.05 17.89 -2.50
CA VAL A 129 10.25 17.44 -1.79
C VAL A 129 10.03 16.02 -1.27
N ALA A 130 10.92 15.12 -1.65
CA ALA A 130 11.00 13.75 -1.18
C ALA A 130 12.38 13.49 -0.55
N ARG A 131 12.59 12.30 0.00
CA ARG A 131 13.89 11.87 0.53
C ARG A 131 14.49 10.82 -0.38
N TYR A 132 15.82 10.69 -0.37
CA TYR A 132 16.44 9.43 -0.81
C TYR A 132 15.92 8.27 0.07
N ARG A 133 16.04 7.03 -0.42
CA ARG A 133 15.63 5.78 0.27
C ARG A 133 14.15 5.70 0.73
N SER A 134 13.32 6.70 0.46
CA SER A 134 11.90 6.66 0.79
C SER A 134 11.13 5.75 -0.16
N TYR A 135 9.94 5.33 0.26
CA TYR A 135 8.99 4.62 -0.58
C TYR A 135 7.62 5.31 -0.56
N HIS A 136 7.08 5.58 -1.73
CA HIS A 136 5.79 6.26 -1.88
C HIS A 136 4.83 5.54 -2.84
N GLY A 137 5.20 4.36 -3.33
CA GLY A 137 4.41 3.57 -4.28
C GLY A 137 5.17 3.30 -5.58
N ALA A 138 4.48 2.62 -6.51
CA ALA A 138 5.06 2.11 -7.76
C ALA A 138 4.27 2.46 -9.03
N THR A 139 3.20 3.27 -8.93
CA THR A 139 2.58 3.88 -10.11
C THR A 139 3.51 4.96 -10.69
N ALA A 140 3.31 5.39 -11.93
CA ALA A 140 4.24 6.31 -12.62
C ALA A 140 4.52 7.61 -11.82
N GLY A 141 3.49 8.20 -11.21
CA GLY A 141 3.66 9.38 -10.35
C GLY A 141 4.32 9.02 -9.02
N ALA A 142 3.80 8.01 -8.33
CA ALA A 142 4.27 7.62 -7.00
C ALA A 142 5.71 7.11 -6.99
N VAL A 143 6.08 6.30 -7.99
CA VAL A 143 7.45 5.80 -8.16
C VAL A 143 8.42 6.94 -8.41
N SER A 144 7.98 8.01 -9.07
CA SER A 144 8.79 9.22 -9.27
C SER A 144 9.07 9.95 -7.95
N VAL A 145 8.24 9.77 -6.90
CA VAL A 145 8.44 10.31 -5.55
C VAL A 145 9.29 9.36 -4.70
N THR A 146 9.26 8.05 -4.96
CA THR A 146 10.11 7.04 -4.31
C THR A 146 11.61 7.41 -4.43
N GLY A 147 12.34 7.22 -3.34
CA GLY A 147 13.75 7.62 -3.20
C GLY A 147 14.74 6.47 -3.33
N ASP A 148 14.27 5.23 -3.34
CA ASP A 148 15.12 4.04 -3.39
C ASP A 148 15.35 3.51 -4.84
N PRO A 149 16.29 2.57 -5.02
CA PRO A 149 16.69 2.06 -6.34
C PRO A 149 15.58 1.43 -7.19
N ARG A 150 14.45 1.05 -6.60
CA ARG A 150 13.33 0.46 -7.35
C ARG A 150 12.73 1.44 -8.36
N ARG A 151 12.99 2.73 -8.19
CA ARG A 151 12.61 3.78 -9.14
C ARG A 151 13.42 3.78 -10.44
N TRP A 152 14.68 3.31 -10.44
CA TRP A 152 15.62 3.58 -11.54
C TRP A 152 15.13 3.11 -12.91
N ALA A 153 14.49 1.94 -12.99
CA ALA A 153 13.95 1.43 -14.24
C ALA A 153 12.69 2.20 -14.74
N ALA A 154 12.08 3.02 -13.88
CA ALA A 154 10.93 3.87 -14.21
C ALA A 154 11.33 5.32 -14.50
N GLU A 155 12.62 5.62 -14.64
CA GLU A 155 13.11 6.94 -15.03
C GLU A 155 13.14 7.12 -16.56
N PRO A 156 12.92 8.35 -17.09
CA PRO A 156 12.66 9.59 -16.35
C PRO A 156 11.23 9.64 -15.77
N GLY A 157 11.12 10.14 -14.53
CA GLY A 157 9.84 10.31 -13.83
C GLY A 157 9.15 11.64 -14.11
N ILE A 158 8.04 11.91 -13.41
CA ILE A 158 7.36 13.22 -13.50
C ILE A 158 8.29 14.37 -13.05
N PRO A 159 8.21 15.56 -13.68
CA PRO A 159 9.08 16.66 -13.33
C PRO A 159 8.75 17.25 -11.95
N GLY A 160 9.72 17.97 -11.38
CA GLY A 160 9.55 18.74 -10.15
C GLY A 160 9.74 17.94 -8.86
N ILE A 161 10.19 16.68 -8.91
CA ILE A 161 10.58 15.95 -7.69
C ILE A 161 12.00 16.34 -7.29
N VAL A 162 12.17 16.90 -6.10
CA VAL A 162 13.46 17.26 -5.50
C VAL A 162 13.71 16.33 -4.32
N ARG A 163 14.96 15.89 -4.12
CA ARG A 163 15.32 14.93 -3.06
C ARG A 163 16.29 15.51 -2.05
N LEU A 164 16.04 15.21 -0.79
CA LEU A 164 16.92 15.50 0.33
C LEU A 164 17.55 14.20 0.85
N LEU A 165 18.68 14.32 1.54
CA LEU A 165 19.28 13.21 2.27
C LEU A 165 18.35 12.75 3.40
N ASP A 166 18.42 11.46 3.73
CA ASP A 166 17.67 10.91 4.85
C ASP A 166 18.21 11.43 6.19
N PRO A 167 17.32 11.69 7.17
CA PRO A 167 17.72 11.93 8.56
C PRO A 167 18.13 10.61 9.23
N TYR A 168 19.15 9.94 8.70
CA TYR A 168 19.64 8.66 9.20
C TYR A 168 20.97 8.86 9.92
N VAL A 169 20.89 9.22 11.21
CA VAL A 169 22.04 9.56 12.09
C VAL A 169 23.20 8.57 11.96
N TYR A 170 22.93 7.27 12.04
CA TYR A 170 23.97 6.23 11.95
C TYR A 170 24.75 6.22 10.61
N ARG A 171 24.17 6.75 9.54
CA ARG A 171 24.79 6.89 8.20
C ARG A 171 24.79 8.34 7.73
N CYS A 172 24.75 9.30 8.65
CA CYS A 172 24.70 10.71 8.33
C CYS A 172 26.02 11.12 7.67
N PRO A 173 26.01 11.58 6.40
CA PRO A 173 27.24 12.01 5.73
C PRO A 173 27.90 13.21 6.40
N ALA A 174 27.14 13.96 7.21
CA ALA A 174 27.62 15.12 7.94
C ALA A 174 28.28 14.78 9.29
N GLY A 175 28.19 13.52 9.77
CA GLY A 175 28.93 13.04 10.94
C GLY A 175 28.31 13.40 12.30
N HIS A 176 27.00 13.60 12.38
CA HIS A 176 26.25 13.85 13.62
C HIS A 176 24.95 13.04 13.65
#